data_AF-A0A8K0Y447-F1
#
_entry.id   AF-A0A8K0Y447-F1
#
_cell.length_a   1.000
_cell.length_b   1.000
_cell.length_c   1.000
_cell.angle_alpha   90.00
_cell.angle_beta   90.00
_cell.angle_gamma   90.00
#
_symmetry.space_group_name_H-M   'P 1'
#
loop_
_entity.id
_entity.type
_entity.pdbx_description
1 polymer ?
#
loop_
_entity_poly.entity_id
_entity_poly.type
_entity_poly.pdbx_seq_one_letter_code
_entity_poly.pdbx_strand_id
1 'polypeptide(L)'
;MNESEYNSQIEKISVMITEDNMSLDEQDPMKLQRYYDFVRKHFHVDGEPAIQLVNEAFLYLKMKKSDSIDPLQHGDEFGAGFS
;
A
#
# COMPACT_ATOMS: atom_id res chain seq x y z
N MET A 1 8.84 -8.91 16.80
CA MET A 1 7.46 -8.93 16.29
C MET A 1 7.09 -10.35 15.97
N ASN A 2 5.91 -10.78 16.39
CA ASN A 2 5.29 -11.96 15.81
C ASN A 2 4.56 -11.56 14.52
N GLU A 3 4.30 -12.53 13.65
CA GLU A 3 3.66 -12.32 12.34
C GLU A 3 2.26 -11.67 12.45
N SER A 4 1.52 -11.99 13.51
CA SER A 4 0.17 -11.45 13.76
C SER A 4 0.20 -9.94 14.08
N GLU A 5 1.14 -9.50 14.91
CA GLU A 5 1.36 -8.08 15.21
C GLU A 5 1.73 -7.31 13.94
N TYR A 6 2.61 -7.88 13.14
CA TYR A 6 3.08 -7.29 11.90
C TYR A 6 1.93 -7.10 10.89
N ASN A 7 1.13 -8.16 10.68
CA ASN A 7 -0.05 -8.11 9.82
C ASN A 7 -1.08 -7.08 10.32
N SER A 8 -1.30 -7.00 11.64
CA SER A 8 -2.21 -6.00 12.22
C SER A 8 -1.73 -4.55 11.98
N GLN A 9 -0.41 -4.33 11.93
CA GLN A 9 0.13 -3.00 11.62
C GLN A 9 -0.07 -2.62 10.16
N ILE A 10 0.18 -3.56 9.24
CA ILE A 10 -0.10 -3.40 7.81
C ILE A 10 -1.57 -3.02 7.60
N GLU A 11 -2.50 -3.74 8.24
CA GLU A 11 -3.93 -3.46 8.15
C GLU A 11 -4.27 -2.04 8.64
N LYS A 12 -3.73 -1.62 9.78
CA LYS A 12 -3.97 -0.26 10.32
C LYS A 12 -3.48 0.84 9.37
N ILE A 13 -2.29 0.68 8.81
CA ILE A 13 -1.74 1.64 7.84
C ILE A 13 -2.60 1.63 6.56
N SER A 14 -3.05 0.46 6.11
CA SER A 14 -3.88 0.34 4.91
C SER A 14 -5.23 1.05 5.03
N VAL A 15 -5.84 1.02 6.22
CA VAL A 15 -7.08 1.77 6.51
C VAL A 15 -6.80 3.26 6.41
N MET A 16 -5.71 3.73 7.03
CA MET A 16 -5.32 5.15 6.98
C MET A 16 -5.07 5.63 5.55
N ILE A 17 -4.35 4.86 4.73
CA ILE A 17 -4.11 5.15 3.30
C ILE A 17 -5.43 5.27 2.53
N THR A 18 -6.38 4.39 2.83
CA THR A 18 -7.71 4.37 2.19
C THR A 18 -8.55 5.58 2.61
N GLU A 19 -8.57 5.92 3.90
CA GLU A 19 -9.28 7.10 4.44
C GLU A 19 -8.72 8.41 3.89
N ASP A 20 -7.40 8.50 3.73
CA ASP A 20 -6.72 9.65 3.12
C ASP A 20 -6.93 9.74 1.59
N ASN A 21 -7.63 8.77 0.98
CA ASN A 21 -7.81 8.65 -0.48
C ASN A 21 -6.48 8.73 -1.26
N MET A 22 -5.41 8.15 -0.70
CA MET A 22 -4.10 8.15 -1.33
C MET A 22 -4.10 7.27 -2.59
N SER A 23 -3.44 7.74 -3.66
CA SER A 23 -3.15 6.88 -4.80
C SER A 23 -2.24 5.71 -4.37
N LEU A 24 -2.52 4.51 -4.84
CA LEU A 24 -1.65 3.35 -4.56
C LEU A 24 -0.32 3.43 -5.32
N ASP A 25 -0.26 4.26 -6.35
CA ASP A 25 0.96 4.55 -7.11
C ASP A 25 1.63 5.85 -6.66
N GLU A 26 1.26 6.35 -5.47
CA GLU A 26 1.91 7.51 -4.89
C GLU A 26 3.37 7.21 -4.56
N GLN A 27 4.25 8.11 -5.00
CA GLN A 27 5.71 8.01 -4.85
C GLN A 27 6.31 9.30 -4.26
N ASP A 28 5.49 10.34 -4.04
CA ASP A 28 5.95 11.61 -3.48
C ASP A 28 6.43 11.42 -2.02
N PRO A 29 7.73 11.61 -1.75
CA PRO A 29 8.28 11.43 -0.41
C PRO A 29 7.60 12.33 0.63
N MET A 30 7.14 13.52 0.24
CA MET A 30 6.49 14.45 1.17
C MET A 30 5.13 13.92 1.64
N LYS A 31 4.40 13.22 0.77
CA LYS A 31 3.11 12.60 1.13
C LYS A 31 3.32 11.32 1.93
N LEU A 32 4.33 10.54 1.57
CA LEU A 32 4.66 9.29 2.27
C LEU A 32 5.21 9.51 3.69
N GLN A 33 5.85 10.67 3.93
CA GLN A 33 6.41 11.03 5.24
C GLN A 33 5.40 10.89 6.39
N ARG A 34 4.13 11.24 6.15
CA ARG A 34 3.07 11.14 7.16
C ARG A 34 2.85 9.70 7.64
N TYR A 35 2.96 8.72 6.75
CA TYR A 35 2.81 7.30 7.11
C TYR A 35 4.04 6.80 7.86
N TYR A 36 5.24 7.24 7.49
CA TYR A 36 6.45 6.94 8.24
C TYR A 36 6.40 7.53 9.66
N ASP A 37 5.95 8.78 9.79
CA ASP A 37 5.79 9.45 11.09
C ASP A 37 4.73 8.73 11.96
N PHE A 38 3.64 8.25 11.35
CA PHE A 38 2.63 7.44 12.02
C PHE A 38 3.23 6.13 12.56
N VAL A 39 3.95 5.38 11.72
CA VAL A 39 4.61 4.13 12.10
C VAL A 39 5.61 4.36 13.23
N ARG A 40 6.41 5.42 13.13
CA ARG A 40 7.37 5.82 14.15
C ARG A 40 6.71 6.11 15.49
N LYS A 41 5.62 6.88 15.48
CA LYS A 41 4.92 7.30 16.70
C LYS A 41 4.11 6.17 17.34
N HIS A 42 3.48 5.31 16.55
CA HIS A 42 2.52 4.32 17.05
C HIS A 42 3.13 2.93 17.23
N PHE A 43 4.11 2.56 16.40
CA PHE A 43 4.73 1.24 16.44
C PHE A 43 6.18 1.27 16.94
N HIS A 44 6.75 2.46 17.15
CA HIS A 44 8.15 2.65 17.58
C HIS A 44 9.15 2.00 16.60
N VAL A 45 8.76 1.94 15.33
CA VAL A 45 9.57 1.43 14.22
C VAL A 45 10.06 2.62 13.40
N ASP A 46 11.36 2.69 13.11
CA ASP A 46 11.99 3.84 12.43
C ASP A 46 12.98 3.34 11.37
N GLY A 47 13.40 4.23 10.46
CA GLY A 47 14.33 3.90 9.37
C GLY A 47 13.78 2.88 8.37
N GLU A 48 14.65 2.01 7.86
CA GLU A 48 14.30 1.01 6.84
C GLU A 48 13.08 0.13 7.20
N PRO A 49 12.96 -0.41 8.43
CA PRO A 49 11.77 -1.19 8.80
C PRO A 49 10.45 -0.41 8.71
N ALA A 50 10.45 0.90 8.98
CA ALA A 50 9.25 1.72 8.85
C ALA A 50 8.87 1.92 7.38
N ILE A 51 9.87 2.09 6.52
CA ILE A 51 9.70 2.20 5.07
C ILE A 51 9.11 0.89 4.51
N GLN A 52 9.68 -0.25 4.89
CA GLN A 52 9.18 -1.57 4.50
C GLN A 52 7.71 -1.77 4.90
N LEU A 53 7.37 -1.46 6.16
CA LEU A 53 6.01 -1.66 6.67
C LEU A 53 4.96 -0.82 5.92
N VAL A 54 5.30 0.44 5.59
CA VAL A 54 4.41 1.31 4.80
C VAL A 54 4.29 0.78 3.37
N ASN A 55 5.40 0.41 2.72
CA ASN A 55 5.40 -0.13 1.36
C ASN A 55 4.57 -1.41 1.26
N GLU A 56 4.63 -2.27 2.28
CA GLU A 56 3.82 -3.48 2.35
C GLU A 56 2.33 -3.17 2.54
N ALA A 57 1.96 -2.11 3.26
CA ALA A 57 0.57 -1.65 3.33
C ALA A 57 0.04 -1.19 1.97
N PHE A 58 0.86 -0.47 1.19
CA PHE A 58 0.52 -0.13 -0.19
C PHE A 58 0.37 -1.38 -1.06
N LEU A 59 1.30 -2.33 -0.95
CA LEU A 59 1.24 -3.60 -1.68
C LEU A 59 -0.01 -4.42 -1.32
N TYR A 60 -0.33 -4.53 -0.03
CA TYR A 60 -1.53 -5.20 0.47
C TYR A 60 -2.80 -4.62 -0.17
N LEU A 61 -2.91 -3.29 -0.24
CA LEU A 61 -4.04 -2.63 -0.90
C LEU A 61 -4.08 -2.88 -2.41
N LYS A 62 -2.92 -2.89 -3.08
CA LYS A 62 -2.85 -3.23 -4.51
C LYS A 62 -3.32 -4.66 -4.78
N MET A 63 -2.87 -5.63 -3.99
CA MET A 63 -3.29 -7.02 -4.13
C MET A 63 -4.79 -7.18 -3.87
N LYS A 64 -5.31 -6.55 -2.80
CA LYS A 64 -6.73 -6.56 -2.47
C LYS A 64 -7.61 -5.90 -3.54
N LYS A 65 -7.11 -4.88 -4.25
CA LYS A 65 -7.79 -4.32 -5.43
C LYS A 65 -7.62 -5.21 -6.66
N SER A 66 -6.46 -5.82 -6.87
CA SER A 66 -6.19 -6.69 -8.02
C SER A 66 -7.06 -7.95 -8.01
N ASP A 67 -7.39 -8.50 -6.83
CA ASP A 67 -8.34 -9.62 -6.71
C ASP A 67 -9.76 -9.24 -7.18
N SER A 68 -10.07 -7.94 -7.31
CA SER A 68 -11.34 -7.44 -7.83
C SER A 68 -11.31 -7.09 -9.33
N ILE A 69 -10.12 -7.05 -9.96
CA ILE A 69 -9.97 -6.81 -11.39
C ILE A 69 -9.88 -8.18 -12.06
N ASP A 70 -11.01 -8.67 -12.57
CA ASP A 70 -11.03 -9.87 -13.40
C ASP A 70 -10.21 -9.61 -14.68
N PRO A 71 -9.06 -10.29 -14.88
CA PRO A 71 -8.23 -10.10 -16.06
C PRO A 71 -8.97 -10.41 -17.37
N LEU A 72 -10.06 -11.19 -17.30
CA LEU A 72 -10.91 -11.50 -18.44
C LEU A 72 -11.79 -10.31 -18.88
N GLN A 73 -12.02 -9.32 -18.02
CA GLN A 73 -12.83 -8.15 -18.36
C GLN A 73 -12.07 -7.05 -19.10
N HIS A 74 -10.73 -7.03 -19.01
CA HIS A 74 -9.86 -6.07 -19.71
C HIS A 74 -9.13 -6.67 -20.92
N GLY A 75 -9.68 -7.75 -21.51
CA GLY A 75 -9.10 -8.39 -22.71
C GLY A 75 -9.02 -7.46 -23.93
N ASP A 76 -9.87 -6.44 -24.00
CA ASP A 76 -9.92 -5.49 -25.13
C ASP A 76 -8.78 -4.45 -25.10
N GLU A 77 -8.19 -4.16 -23.93
CA GLU A 77 -7.12 -3.14 -23.78
C GLU A 77 -5.73 -3.68 -24.14
N PHE A 78 -5.55 -5.00 -24.21
CA PHE A 78 -4.29 -5.63 -24.60
C PHE A 78 -4.04 -5.66 -26.12
N GLY A 79 -5.05 -5.34 -26.96
CA GLY A 79 -4.99 -5.50 -28.42
C GLY A 79 -4.84 -4.23 -29.27
N ALA A 80 -5.03 -3.03 -28.71
CA ALA A 80 -5.22 -1.80 -29.50
C ALA A 80 -3.94 -0.98 -29.78
N GLY A 81 -2.75 -1.53 -29.54
CA GLY A 81 -1.47 -0.78 -29.55
C GLY A 81 -0.46 -1.13 -30.64
N PHE A 82 -0.76 -2.06 -31.56
CA PHE A 82 0.14 -2.37 -32.68
C PHE A 82 -0.38 -1.68 -33.96
N SER A 83 0.08 -0.46 -34.23
CA SER A 83 -0.01 0.20 -35.54
C SER A 83 1.21 1.08 -35.78
#